data_AF-A0A7C3NFU1-F1
#
_entry.id   AF-A0A7C3NFU1-F1
#
_cell.length_a   1.000
_cell.length_b   1.000
_cell.length_c   1.000
_cell.angle_alpha   90.00
_cell.angle_beta   90.00
_cell.angle_gamma   90.00
#
_symmetry.space_group_name_H-M   'P 1'
#
loop_
_entity.id
_entity.type
_entity.pdbx_description
1 polymer ?
#
loop_
_entity_poly.entity_id
_entity_poly.type
_entity_poly.pdbx_seq_one_letter_code
_entity_poly.pdbx_strand_id
1 'polypeptide(L)'
;MAFKRCVTRFAKGGISVPQPGLHAVLALATRKSFSRQQGFALGLTFGALIPDADSYPQALAIIAGRMDPIEAEAVFHRTLTHSLFFALAVGVAFYLVSLQRGGQSLRIFGWGLAAGIAIIHIFVDIFAWFDGVGILWPLWSINLWAWLSLPEVVTKLLRAGNFLAFAAFFAYLMILARQAKTDAGYLPRLRLYFYIQLGLGLIFTG
;
A
#
# COMPACT_ATOMS: atom_id res chain seq x y z
N MET A 1 -15.08 10.88 17.45
CA MET A 1 -15.09 12.30 17.03
C MET A 1 -13.72 12.83 16.60
N ALA A 2 -12.59 12.29 17.09
CA ALA A 2 -11.23 12.74 16.71
C ALA A 2 -10.83 12.47 15.23
N PHE A 3 -11.31 11.37 14.63
CA PHE A 3 -10.97 10.99 13.24
C PHE A 3 -11.47 12.01 12.20
N LYS A 4 -12.68 12.57 12.38
CA LYS A 4 -13.24 13.60 11.48
C LYS A 4 -12.42 14.90 11.50
N ARG A 5 -11.80 15.26 12.63
CA ARG A 5 -10.99 16.48 12.77
C ARG A 5 -9.56 16.30 12.22
N CYS A 6 -9.03 15.09 12.19
CA CYS A 6 -7.73 14.82 11.57
C CYS A 6 -7.83 14.94 10.03
N VAL A 7 -8.79 14.23 9.41
CA VAL A 7 -8.98 14.21 7.95
C VAL A 7 -9.34 15.60 7.36
N THR A 8 -10.12 16.41 8.08
CA THR A 8 -10.53 17.75 7.59
C THR A 8 -9.45 18.83 7.71
N ARG A 9 -8.40 18.62 8.51
CA ARG A 9 -7.23 19.53 8.54
C ARG A 9 -6.20 19.19 7.46
N PHE A 10 -6.10 17.93 7.04
CA PHE A 10 -5.21 17.50 5.96
C PHE A 10 -5.70 17.89 4.57
N ALA A 11 -7.01 17.96 4.33
CA ALA A 11 -7.59 18.34 3.03
C ALA A 11 -7.48 19.84 2.66
N LYS A 12 -6.98 20.69 3.57
CA LYS A 12 -6.88 22.15 3.36
C LYS A 12 -5.49 22.65 2.94
N GLY A 13 -4.48 21.79 2.96
CA GLY A 13 -3.21 22.03 2.27
C GLY A 13 -3.14 21.03 1.12
N GLY A 14 -2.80 21.47 -0.09
CA GLY A 14 -2.58 20.60 -1.25
C GLY A 14 -1.34 19.72 -1.12
N ILE A 15 -1.16 19.08 0.02
CA ILE A 15 -0.10 18.12 0.31
C ILE A 15 -0.68 16.74 0.01
N SER A 16 -0.22 16.14 -1.08
CA SER A 16 -0.47 14.73 -1.40
C SER A 16 -0.01 13.86 -0.23
N VAL A 17 -0.92 13.06 0.32
CA VAL A 17 -0.57 12.03 1.31
C VAL A 17 0.19 10.92 0.57
N PRO A 18 1.32 10.42 1.09
CA PRO A 18 2.05 9.35 0.42
C PRO A 18 1.22 8.06 0.29
N GLN A 19 1.43 7.32 -0.79
CA GLN A 19 0.59 6.20 -1.26
C GLN A 19 0.21 5.21 -0.14
N PRO A 20 1.18 4.57 0.55
CA PRO A 20 0.87 3.54 1.54
C PRO A 20 0.04 4.09 2.72
N GLY A 21 0.21 5.37 3.03
CA GLY A 21 -0.50 6.04 4.11
C GLY A 21 -1.96 6.29 3.76
N LEU A 22 -2.22 6.75 2.52
CA LEU A 22 -3.58 6.98 2.03
C LEU A 22 -4.33 5.65 1.90
N HIS A 23 -3.70 4.63 1.32
CA HIS A 23 -4.25 3.29 1.19
C HIS A 23 -4.57 2.66 2.55
N ALA A 24 -3.66 2.76 3.52
CA ALA A 24 -3.89 2.28 4.89
C ALA A 24 -5.09 2.97 5.55
N VAL A 25 -5.18 4.30 5.45
CA VAL A 25 -6.26 5.08 6.06
C VAL A 25 -7.61 4.73 5.44
N LEU A 26 -7.69 4.64 4.12
CA LEU A 26 -8.92 4.30 3.41
C LEU A 26 -9.35 2.87 3.73
N ALA A 27 -8.43 1.92 3.75
CA ALA A 27 -8.77 0.56 4.11
C ALA A 27 -9.25 0.43 5.56
N LEU A 28 -8.61 1.12 6.51
CA LEU A 28 -9.08 1.18 7.89
C LEU A 28 -10.46 1.85 8.01
N ALA A 29 -10.78 2.83 7.16
CA ALA A 29 -12.09 3.46 7.14
C ALA A 29 -13.21 2.48 6.73
N THR A 30 -12.91 1.54 5.83
CA THR A 30 -13.90 0.53 5.39
C THR A 30 -14.16 -0.58 6.42
N ARG A 31 -13.33 -0.70 7.47
CA ARG A 31 -13.45 -1.74 8.52
C ARG A 31 -14.84 -1.81 9.14
N LYS A 32 -15.50 -0.66 9.36
CA LYS A 32 -16.83 -0.63 9.98
C LYS A 32 -17.89 -1.29 9.10
N SER A 33 -17.81 -1.05 7.79
CA SER A 33 -18.75 -1.59 6.79
C SER A 33 -18.68 -3.12 6.73
N PHE A 34 -17.51 -3.71 6.99
CA PHE A 34 -17.29 -5.15 6.97
C PHE A 34 -17.09 -5.76 8.37
N SER A 35 -17.60 -5.11 9.41
CA SER A 35 -17.41 -5.53 10.82
C SER A 35 -17.91 -6.95 11.15
N ARG A 36 -18.89 -7.47 10.39
CA ARG A 36 -19.40 -8.85 10.51
C ARG A 36 -18.61 -9.89 9.72
N GLN A 37 -17.72 -9.46 8.81
CA GLN A 37 -16.88 -10.32 7.98
C GLN A 37 -15.41 -9.99 8.22
N GLN A 38 -14.93 -10.27 9.43
CA GLN A 38 -13.60 -9.85 9.88
C GLN A 38 -12.47 -10.33 8.96
N GLY A 39 -12.56 -11.56 8.44
CA GLY A 39 -11.60 -12.10 7.47
C GLY A 39 -11.56 -11.30 6.17
N PHE A 40 -12.72 -10.87 5.67
CA PHE A 40 -12.81 -10.05 4.46
C PHE A 40 -12.25 -8.65 4.71
N ALA A 41 -12.63 -8.02 5.83
CA ALA A 41 -12.13 -6.71 6.22
C ALA A 41 -10.60 -6.69 6.38
N LEU A 42 -10.05 -7.78 6.95
CA LEU A 42 -8.61 -7.97 7.08
C LEU A 42 -7.96 -8.12 5.70
N GLY A 43 -8.49 -8.99 4.85
CA GLY A 43 -8.05 -9.16 3.47
C GLY A 43 -8.07 -7.84 2.71
N LEU A 44 -9.16 -7.09 2.78
CA LEU A 44 -9.32 -5.78 2.15
C LEU A 44 -8.24 -4.78 2.60
N THR A 45 -7.89 -4.80 3.88
CA THR A 45 -6.81 -3.96 4.43
C THR A 45 -5.44 -4.35 3.91
N PHE A 46 -5.12 -5.64 3.88
CA PHE A 46 -3.85 -6.10 3.31
C PHE A 46 -3.80 -5.88 1.79
N GLY A 47 -4.91 -6.09 1.09
CA GLY A 47 -5.00 -5.90 -0.35
C GLY A 47 -4.76 -4.45 -0.75
N ALA A 48 -5.15 -3.51 0.11
CA ALA A 48 -4.87 -2.09 -0.09
C ALA A 48 -3.36 -1.75 0.04
N LEU A 49 -2.57 -2.58 0.72
CA LEU A 49 -1.17 -2.27 1.07
C LEU A 49 -0.13 -3.16 0.40
N ILE A 50 -0.51 -4.38 0.00
CA ILE A 50 0.41 -5.34 -0.63
C ILE A 50 1.03 -4.77 -1.91
N PRO A 51 0.27 -4.10 -2.80
CA PRO A 51 0.87 -3.61 -4.04
C PRO A 51 2.03 -2.64 -3.81
N ASP A 52 1.90 -1.73 -2.84
CA ASP A 52 2.96 -0.78 -2.43
C ASP A 52 4.25 -1.46 -1.92
N ALA A 53 4.21 -2.77 -1.63
CA ALA A 53 5.40 -3.50 -1.24
C ALA A 53 6.37 -3.74 -2.42
N ASP A 54 6.00 -3.40 -3.65
CA ASP A 54 6.93 -3.31 -4.78
C ASP A 54 7.98 -2.18 -4.62
N SER A 55 7.74 -1.23 -3.71
CA SER A 55 8.73 -0.23 -3.31
C SER A 55 9.98 -0.84 -2.64
N TYR A 56 9.89 -2.05 -2.07
CA TYR A 56 11.05 -2.75 -1.50
C TYR A 56 12.04 -3.25 -2.55
N PRO A 57 11.65 -4.08 -3.55
CA PRO A 57 12.56 -4.49 -4.61
C PRO A 57 13.06 -3.29 -5.42
N GLN A 58 12.24 -2.25 -5.61
CA GLN A 58 12.68 -0.98 -6.19
C GLN A 58 13.82 -0.35 -5.38
N ALA A 59 13.63 -0.16 -4.06
CA ALA A 59 14.64 0.41 -3.19
C ALA A 59 15.94 -0.40 -3.19
N LEU A 60 15.84 -1.73 -3.17
CA LEU A 60 16.99 -2.62 -3.22
C LEU A 60 17.76 -2.49 -4.54
N ALA A 61 17.07 -2.40 -5.68
CA ALA A 61 17.71 -2.23 -6.99
C ALA A 61 18.49 -0.91 -7.07
N ILE A 62 17.91 0.17 -6.52
CA ILE A 62 18.54 1.50 -6.49
C ILE A 62 19.76 1.50 -5.56
N ILE A 63 19.61 1.02 -4.32
CA ILE A 63 20.70 1.02 -3.32
C ILE A 63 21.85 0.10 -3.74
N ALA A 64 21.55 -1.00 -4.43
CA ALA A 64 22.56 -1.90 -4.98
C ALA A 64 23.27 -1.33 -6.23
N GLY A 65 22.91 -0.12 -6.68
CA GLY A 65 23.46 0.52 -7.88
C GLY A 65 23.15 -0.24 -9.16
N ARG A 66 22.06 -1.03 -9.19
CA ARG A 66 21.68 -1.87 -10.34
C ARG A 66 20.76 -1.16 -11.32
N MET A 67 20.02 -0.17 -10.85
CA MET A 67 19.12 0.65 -11.65
C MET A 67 19.18 2.08 -11.12
N ASP A 68 19.03 3.06 -12.00
CA ASP A 68 18.74 4.42 -11.55
C ASP A 68 17.28 4.52 -11.06
N PRO A 69 16.93 5.56 -10.27
CA PRO A 69 15.60 5.63 -9.69
C PRO A 69 14.44 5.75 -10.69
N ILE A 70 14.67 6.28 -11.89
CA ILE A 70 13.64 6.41 -12.94
C ILE A 70 13.41 5.04 -13.57
N GLU A 71 14.49 4.33 -13.91
CA GLU A 71 14.40 2.95 -14.44
C GLU A 71 13.70 2.01 -13.43
N ALA A 72 14.11 2.07 -12.16
CA ALA A 72 13.52 1.22 -11.13
C ALA A 72 12.02 1.51 -10.93
N GLU A 73 11.60 2.78 -11.04
CA GLU A 73 10.18 3.16 -10.99
C GLU A 73 9.41 2.61 -12.18
N ALA A 74 9.94 2.72 -13.40
CA ALA A 74 9.30 2.20 -14.61
C ALA A 74 9.16 0.67 -14.62
N VAL A 75 10.12 -0.05 -14.01
CA VAL A 75 10.12 -1.53 -13.97
C VAL A 75 9.24 -2.07 -12.85
N PHE A 76 9.44 -1.58 -11.62
CA PHE A 76 8.84 -2.18 -10.43
C PHE A 76 7.55 -1.50 -9.99
N HIS A 77 7.46 -0.18 -10.15
CA HIS A 77 6.36 0.57 -9.56
C HIS A 77 5.15 0.54 -10.50
N ARG A 78 3.98 0.16 -9.97
CA ARG A 78 2.68 0.36 -10.63
C ARG A 78 2.47 -0.41 -11.94
N THR A 79 3.20 -1.50 -12.09
CA THR A 79 3.08 -2.47 -13.18
C THR A 79 2.27 -3.70 -12.74
N LEU A 80 2.93 -4.82 -12.43
CA LEU A 80 2.30 -6.10 -12.13
C LEU A 80 1.36 -6.03 -10.92
N THR A 81 1.86 -5.56 -9.78
CA THR A 81 1.17 -5.51 -8.48
C THR A 81 -0.08 -4.62 -8.48
N HIS A 82 -0.15 -3.68 -9.43
CA HIS A 82 -1.23 -2.71 -9.59
C HIS A 82 -2.17 -3.05 -10.76
N SER A 83 -2.17 -4.32 -11.20
CA SER A 83 -3.04 -4.81 -12.26
C SER A 83 -4.24 -5.59 -11.71
N LEU A 84 -5.36 -5.54 -12.45
CA LEU A 84 -6.54 -6.37 -12.18
C LEU A 84 -6.23 -7.87 -12.36
N PHE A 85 -5.29 -8.21 -13.24
CA PHE A 85 -4.83 -9.59 -13.40
C PHE A 85 -4.12 -10.09 -12.14
N PHE A 86 -3.27 -9.28 -11.52
CA PHE A 86 -2.64 -9.62 -10.25
C PHE A 86 -3.68 -9.76 -9.13
N ALA A 87 -4.61 -8.82 -9.01
CA ALA A 87 -5.70 -8.91 -8.04
C ALA A 87 -6.51 -10.22 -8.19
N LEU A 88 -6.87 -10.57 -9.42
CA LEU A 88 -7.60 -11.80 -9.74
C LEU A 88 -6.75 -13.03 -9.43
N ALA A 89 -5.48 -13.05 -9.84
CA ALA A 89 -4.56 -14.16 -9.59
C ALA A 89 -4.40 -14.44 -8.10
N VAL A 90 -4.29 -13.39 -7.27
CA VAL A 90 -4.26 -13.50 -5.81
C VAL A 90 -5.55 -14.12 -5.28
N GLY A 91 -6.72 -13.62 -5.70
CA GLY A 91 -8.02 -14.18 -5.28
C GLY A 91 -8.16 -15.65 -5.65
N VAL A 92 -7.81 -16.01 -6.89
CA VAL A 92 -7.81 -17.40 -7.38
C VAL A 92 -6.83 -18.27 -6.61
N ALA A 93 -5.61 -17.80 -6.33
CA ALA A 93 -4.63 -18.56 -5.57
C ALA A 93 -5.14 -18.91 -4.17
N PHE A 94 -5.71 -17.94 -3.44
CA PHE A 94 -6.32 -18.20 -2.14
C PHE A 94 -7.53 -19.14 -2.23
N TYR A 95 -8.34 -19.03 -3.30
CA TYR A 95 -9.41 -19.97 -3.56
C TYR A 95 -8.87 -21.40 -3.75
N LEU A 96 -7.86 -21.61 -4.60
CA LEU A 96 -7.28 -22.94 -4.83
C LEU A 96 -6.67 -23.54 -3.55
N VAL A 97 -5.92 -22.74 -2.78
CA VAL A 97 -5.36 -23.20 -1.49
C VAL A 97 -6.47 -23.56 -0.51
N SER A 98 -7.59 -22.84 -0.53
CA SER A 98 -8.73 -23.16 0.33
C SER A 98 -9.43 -24.46 -0.01
N LEU A 99 -9.38 -24.92 -1.27
CA LEU A 99 -9.94 -26.21 -1.67
C LEU A 99 -9.17 -27.36 -1.01
N GLN A 100 -7.85 -27.21 -0.87
CA GLN A 100 -6.99 -28.21 -0.23
C GLN A 100 -7.08 -28.17 1.30
N ARG A 101 -7.22 -26.97 1.89
CA ARG A 101 -7.19 -26.76 3.35
C ARG A 101 -8.59 -26.59 3.99
N GLY A 102 -9.66 -26.72 3.21
CA GLY A 102 -11.06 -26.72 3.67
C GLY A 102 -11.58 -25.40 4.30
N GLY A 103 -10.79 -24.32 4.30
CA GLY A 103 -11.10 -23.13 5.09
C GLY A 103 -11.94 -22.08 4.36
N GLN A 104 -13.24 -21.97 4.67
CA GLN A 104 -14.08 -20.85 4.20
C GLN A 104 -13.48 -19.48 4.60
N SER A 105 -12.86 -19.40 5.78
CA SER A 105 -12.15 -18.20 6.24
C SER A 105 -11.04 -17.76 5.28
N LEU A 106 -10.27 -18.71 4.73
CA LEU A 106 -9.19 -18.42 3.79
C LEU A 106 -9.72 -17.87 2.46
N ARG A 107 -10.86 -18.39 1.98
CA ARG A 107 -11.55 -17.84 0.78
C ARG A 107 -12.01 -16.42 1.01
N ILE A 108 -12.68 -16.18 2.14
CA ILE A 108 -13.20 -14.86 2.49
C ILE A 108 -12.05 -13.85 2.60
N PHE A 109 -10.95 -14.23 3.24
CA PHE A 109 -9.74 -13.40 3.30
C PHE A 109 -9.15 -13.14 1.92
N GLY A 110 -8.98 -14.17 1.08
CA GLY A 110 -8.42 -14.04 -0.27
C GLY A 110 -9.24 -13.14 -1.19
N TRP A 111 -10.57 -13.24 -1.15
CA TRP A 111 -11.45 -12.34 -1.88
C TRP A 111 -11.42 -10.91 -1.33
N GLY A 112 -11.30 -10.75 0.00
CA GLY A 112 -11.01 -9.46 0.61
C GLY A 112 -9.71 -8.87 0.06
N LEU A 113 -8.65 -9.68 -0.02
CA LEU A 113 -7.34 -9.27 -0.53
C LEU A 113 -7.42 -8.81 -1.99
N ALA A 114 -8.05 -9.60 -2.86
CA ALA A 114 -8.29 -9.23 -4.26
C ALA A 114 -9.11 -7.94 -4.40
N ALA A 115 -10.18 -7.79 -3.61
CA ALA A 115 -11.00 -6.58 -3.58
C ALA A 115 -10.21 -5.36 -3.06
N GLY A 116 -9.32 -5.55 -2.10
CA GLY A 116 -8.48 -4.48 -1.56
C GLY A 116 -7.54 -3.92 -2.62
N ILE A 117 -6.94 -4.81 -3.41
CA ILE A 117 -6.09 -4.44 -4.55
C ILE A 117 -6.93 -3.73 -5.62
N ALA A 118 -8.02 -4.35 -6.07
CA ALA A 118 -8.80 -3.85 -7.19
C ALA A 118 -9.56 -2.54 -6.89
N ILE A 119 -10.13 -2.41 -5.70
CA ILE A 119 -11.10 -1.36 -5.38
C ILE A 119 -10.50 -0.24 -4.54
N ILE A 120 -9.65 -0.57 -3.56
CA ILE A 120 -9.04 0.47 -2.72
C ILE A 120 -7.75 0.92 -3.38
N HIS A 121 -6.83 0.00 -3.62
CA HIS A 121 -5.49 0.33 -4.06
C HIS A 121 -5.48 0.96 -5.47
N ILE A 122 -5.87 0.20 -6.50
CA ILE A 122 -5.84 0.65 -7.90
C ILE A 122 -6.69 1.91 -8.09
N PHE A 123 -7.88 1.98 -7.48
CA PHE A 123 -8.75 3.14 -7.62
C PHE A 123 -8.08 4.41 -7.06
N VAL A 124 -7.53 4.34 -5.85
CA VAL A 124 -6.86 5.49 -5.24
C VAL A 124 -5.64 5.88 -6.08
N ASP A 125 -4.91 4.91 -6.61
CA ASP A 125 -3.76 5.16 -7.47
C ASP A 125 -4.09 5.88 -8.78
N ILE A 126 -5.25 5.61 -9.38
CA ILE A 126 -5.72 6.32 -10.58
C ILE A 126 -5.97 7.82 -10.26
N PHE A 127 -6.55 8.10 -9.09
CA PHE A 127 -7.06 9.45 -8.75
C PHE A 127 -6.16 10.28 -7.83
N ALA A 128 -5.18 9.67 -7.16
CA ALA A 128 -4.37 10.35 -6.16
C ALA A 128 -2.87 10.29 -6.45
N TRP A 129 -2.47 9.60 -7.52
CA TRP A 129 -1.07 9.50 -7.90
C TRP A 129 -0.80 10.04 -9.30
N PHE A 130 0.17 10.95 -9.38
CA PHE A 130 0.46 11.78 -10.55
C PHE A 130 1.27 11.06 -11.65
N ASP A 131 0.98 9.78 -11.89
CA ASP A 131 1.64 8.98 -12.92
C ASP A 131 0.75 7.80 -13.37
N GLY A 132 1.15 7.05 -14.39
CA GLY A 132 0.37 5.96 -14.99
C GLY A 132 0.24 4.68 -14.15
N VAL A 133 -0.95 4.07 -14.15
CA VAL A 133 -1.25 2.78 -13.51
C VAL A 133 -1.42 1.70 -14.57
N GLY A 134 -0.67 0.60 -14.46
CA GLY A 134 -0.81 -0.59 -15.30
C GLY A 134 -2.04 -1.43 -14.99
N ILE A 135 -3.26 -0.89 -15.13
CA ILE A 135 -4.52 -1.57 -14.76
C ILE A 135 -4.66 -2.97 -15.38
N LEU A 136 -4.24 -3.13 -16.65
CA LEU A 136 -4.24 -4.42 -17.34
C LEU A 136 -2.82 -4.83 -17.76
N TRP A 137 -1.80 -4.44 -16.98
CA TRP A 137 -0.41 -4.75 -17.29
C TRP A 137 -0.22 -6.24 -17.62
N PRO A 138 0.55 -6.59 -18.68
CA PRO A 138 1.37 -5.71 -19.54
C PRO A 138 0.63 -5.09 -20.73
N LEU A 139 -0.69 -5.29 -20.84
CA LEU A 139 -1.45 -4.95 -22.04
C LEU A 139 -1.83 -3.47 -22.13
N TRP A 140 -2.17 -2.85 -20.99
CA TRP A 140 -2.69 -1.49 -20.98
C TRP A 140 -2.49 -0.78 -19.63
N SER A 141 -2.24 0.53 -19.71
CA SER A 141 -2.12 1.45 -18.58
C SER A 141 -2.97 2.70 -18.80
N ILE A 142 -3.35 3.37 -17.70
CA ILE A 142 -4.04 4.66 -17.72
C ILE A 142 -3.21 5.71 -16.96
N ASN A 143 -3.15 6.93 -17.47
CA ASN A 143 -2.52 8.05 -16.76
C ASN A 143 -3.42 9.29 -16.85
N LEU A 144 -4.19 9.57 -15.79
CA LEU A 144 -5.05 10.77 -15.73
C LEU A 144 -4.25 12.07 -15.57
N TRP A 145 -2.97 11.96 -15.24
CA TRP A 145 -2.07 13.05 -14.89
C TRP A 145 -0.98 13.27 -15.95
N ALA A 146 -1.11 12.66 -17.13
CA ALA A 146 -0.12 12.78 -18.21
C ALA A 146 0.15 14.23 -18.67
N TRP A 147 -0.75 15.16 -18.35
CA TRP A 147 -0.61 16.59 -18.63
C TRP A 147 0.16 17.35 -17.54
N LEU A 148 0.45 16.74 -16.40
CA LEU A 148 1.12 17.35 -15.25
C LEU A 148 2.55 16.81 -15.13
N SER A 149 3.54 17.67 -15.36
CA SER A 149 4.94 17.37 -15.06
C SER A 149 5.28 17.82 -13.65
N LEU A 150 5.64 16.88 -12.76
CA LEU A 150 6.06 17.21 -11.40
C LEU A 150 7.53 17.67 -11.35
N PRO A 151 7.88 18.69 -10.55
CA PRO A 151 9.27 19.01 -10.27
C PRO A 151 9.98 17.85 -9.57
N GLU A 152 11.27 17.64 -9.86
CA GLU A 152 12.07 16.54 -9.31
C GLU A 152 12.02 16.46 -7.77
N VAL A 153 12.05 17.62 -7.10
CA VAL A 153 11.94 17.71 -5.64
C VAL A 153 10.62 17.09 -5.13
N VAL A 154 9.51 17.31 -5.85
CA VAL A 154 8.21 16.75 -5.48
C VAL A 154 8.24 15.23 -5.67
N THR A 155 8.79 14.72 -6.77
CA THR A 155 8.93 13.28 -7.03
C THR A 155 9.78 12.59 -5.96
N LYS A 156 10.91 13.19 -5.56
CA LYS A 156 11.75 12.68 -4.45
C LYS A 156 10.97 12.65 -3.13
N LEU A 157 10.25 13.71 -2.81
CA LEU A 157 9.44 13.78 -1.59
C LEU A 157 8.28 12.77 -1.58
N LEU A 158 7.65 12.52 -2.72
CA LEU A 158 6.61 11.48 -2.85
C LEU A 158 7.19 10.09 -2.60
N ARG A 159 8.34 9.77 -3.19
CA ARG A 159 9.02 8.49 -3.00
C ARG A 159 9.48 8.29 -1.55
N ALA A 160 10.13 9.29 -0.95
CA ALA A 160 10.47 9.27 0.46
C ALA A 160 9.21 9.13 1.34
N GLY A 161 8.16 9.84 0.96
CA GLY A 161 6.85 9.78 1.60
C GLY A 161 6.31 8.36 1.68
N ASN A 162 6.49 7.53 0.64
CA ASN A 162 6.00 6.15 0.64
C ASN A 162 6.62 5.34 1.79
N PHE A 163 7.93 5.43 1.97
CA PHE A 163 8.62 4.77 3.09
C PHE A 163 8.21 5.36 4.45
N LEU A 164 8.10 6.69 4.56
CA LEU A 164 7.66 7.36 5.79
C LEU A 164 6.22 6.98 6.17
N ALA A 165 5.34 6.75 5.19
CA ALA A 165 3.99 6.30 5.42
C ALA A 165 3.95 4.84 5.93
N PHE A 166 4.79 3.96 5.39
CA PHE A 166 4.98 2.62 5.97
C PHE A 166 5.54 2.67 7.39
N ALA A 167 6.48 3.58 7.68
CA ALA A 167 6.96 3.80 9.05
C ALA A 167 5.79 4.20 9.97
N ALA A 168 4.98 5.18 9.57
CA ALA A 168 3.80 5.60 10.33
C ALA A 168 2.80 4.45 10.54
N PHE A 169 2.60 3.60 9.53
CA PHE A 169 1.75 2.42 9.62
C PHE A 169 2.29 1.40 10.64
N PHE A 170 3.60 1.07 10.62
CA PHE A 170 4.19 0.18 11.61
C PHE A 170 4.15 0.76 13.03
N ALA A 171 4.33 2.07 13.18
CA ALA A 171 4.14 2.75 14.46
C ALA A 171 2.70 2.63 14.97
N TYR A 172 1.72 2.79 14.09
CA TYR A 172 0.31 2.59 14.41
C TYR A 172 0.02 1.15 14.85
N LEU A 173 0.55 0.13 14.16
CA LEU A 173 0.40 -1.27 14.57
C LEU A 173 1.01 -1.54 15.95
N MET A 174 2.18 -0.96 16.26
CA MET A 174 2.78 -1.07 17.60
C MET A 174 1.88 -0.46 18.69
N ILE A 175 1.26 0.69 18.42
CA ILE A 175 0.31 1.33 19.36
C ILE A 175 -0.89 0.41 19.59
N LEU A 176 -1.48 -0.14 18.53
CA LEU A 176 -2.62 -1.03 18.64
C LEU A 176 -2.28 -2.31 19.42
N ALA A 177 -1.16 -2.96 19.12
CA ALA A 177 -0.73 -4.17 19.81
C ALA A 177 -0.54 -3.92 21.33
N ARG A 178 0.06 -2.79 21.70
CA ARG A 178 0.22 -2.38 23.11
C ARG A 178 -1.12 -2.11 23.80
N GLN A 179 -2.03 -1.39 23.14
CA GLN A 179 -3.36 -1.09 23.68
C GLN A 179 -4.20 -2.34 23.87
N ALA A 180 -4.12 -3.27 22.92
CA ALA A 180 -4.82 -4.55 22.97
C ALA A 180 -4.11 -5.60 23.86
N LYS A 181 -2.91 -5.30 24.39
CA LYS A 181 -2.08 -6.21 25.19
C LYS A 181 -1.86 -7.57 24.51
N THR A 182 -1.66 -7.55 23.19
CA THR A 182 -1.44 -8.74 22.34
C THR A 182 -0.12 -8.63 21.58
N ASP A 183 0.37 -9.78 21.09
CA ASP A 183 1.48 -9.87 20.14
C ASP A 183 2.77 -9.17 20.58
N ALA A 184 3.02 -9.13 21.89
CA ALA A 184 4.17 -8.44 22.48
C ALA A 184 5.51 -8.95 21.91
N GLY A 185 5.61 -10.25 21.60
CA GLY A 185 6.79 -10.85 20.99
C GLY A 185 7.09 -10.37 19.55
N TYR A 186 6.11 -9.78 18.86
CA TYR A 186 6.29 -9.25 17.50
C TYR A 186 6.69 -7.76 17.49
N LEU A 187 6.53 -7.04 18.62
CA LEU A 187 6.89 -5.62 18.74
C LEU A 187 8.34 -5.29 18.35
N PRO A 188 9.36 -6.12 18.68
CA PRO A 188 10.73 -5.85 18.24
C PRO A 188 10.86 -5.84 16.70
N ARG A 189 10.12 -6.72 15.99
CA ARG A 189 10.14 -6.77 14.53
C ARG A 189 9.45 -5.55 13.91
N LEU A 190 8.30 -5.14 14.45
CA LEU A 190 7.63 -3.90 14.00
C LEU A 190 8.53 -2.68 14.22
N ARG A 191 9.29 -2.63 15.32
CA ARG A 191 10.26 -1.57 15.57
C ARG A 191 11.41 -1.59 14.56
N LEU A 192 11.91 -2.77 14.22
CA LEU A 192 12.93 -2.92 13.18
C LEU A 192 12.41 -2.41 11.83
N TYR A 193 11.20 -2.84 11.41
CA TYR A 193 10.59 -2.38 10.17
C TYR A 193 10.36 -0.87 10.18
N PHE A 194 9.89 -0.30 11.29
CA PHE A 194 9.76 1.14 11.46
C PHE A 194 11.08 1.88 11.19
N TYR A 195 12.19 1.44 11.79
CA TYR A 195 13.48 2.10 11.59
C TYR A 195 14.05 1.89 10.19
N ILE A 196 13.87 0.71 9.59
CA ILE A 196 14.24 0.46 8.18
C ILE A 196 13.51 1.45 7.28
N GLN A 197 12.20 1.62 7.47
CA GLN A 197 11.38 2.54 6.70
C GLN A 197 11.78 4.00 6.88
N LEU A 198 12.14 4.42 8.10
CA LEU A 198 12.70 5.76 8.33
C LEU A 198 14.03 5.95 7.60
N GLY A 199 14.93 4.96 7.65
CA GLY A 199 16.21 5.00 6.96
C GLY A 199 16.04 5.11 5.45
N LEU A 200 15.17 4.30 4.86
CA LEU A 200 14.82 4.39 3.43
C LEU A 200 14.21 5.75 3.10
N GLY A 201 13.26 6.24 3.90
CA GLY A 201 12.68 7.56 3.72
C GLY A 201 13.75 8.65 3.63
N LEU A 202 14.74 8.65 4.54
CA LEU A 202 15.85 9.61 4.52
C LEU A 202 16.75 9.44 3.29
N ILE A 203 17.10 8.22 2.91
CA ILE A 203 17.92 7.95 1.72
C ILE A 203 17.25 8.53 0.47
N PHE A 204 15.93 8.36 0.35
CA PHE A 204 15.17 8.83 -0.82
C PHE A 204 14.76 10.32 -0.76
N THR A 205 15.15 11.07 0.29
CA THR A 205 14.98 12.54 0.32
C THR A 205 16.12 13.33 -0.33
N GLY A 206 17.32 12.77 -0.46
CA GLY A 206 18.47 13.39 -1.14
C GLY A 206 18.47 13.12 -2.64
#